data_AF-A0A060ADF5-F1
#
_entry.id   AF-A0A060ADF5-F1
#
_cell.length_a   1.000
_cell.length_b   1.000
_cell.length_c   1.000
_cell.angle_alpha   90.00
_cell.angle_beta   90.00
_cell.angle_gamma   90.00
#
_symmetry.space_group_name_H-M   'P 1'
#
loop_
_entity.id
_entity.type
_entity.pdbx_description
1 polymer ?
#
loop_
_entity_poly.entity_id
_entity_poly.type
_entity_poly.pdbx_seq_one_letter_code
_entity_poly.pdbx_strand_id
1 'polypeptide(L)'
;CAAGKGTFGTQELVARIGLSGLERVVSHREVILPQLSAPGVAAHQVRKLSGFKAVFGPIRAEDLPTFMDKGMKATAEMRFKTFTTWERFVLIPVELVGALKAALMIAPVVLILSGLLGPSGFWANVITQGFFAVQALLTAILAGAVLTPLLLPWLPGRAFSLKSLGPALCCALLLLLWRSEDGVRLGGMLEMLAWVMIILSASAYLAMNFTGASTYTSLSGVKKEMRWSLP
;
A
#
# COMPACT_ATOMS: atom_id res chain seq x y z
N CYS A 1 -2.40 1.90 9.48
CA CYS A 1 -3.14 2.75 8.51
C CYS A 1 -4.14 3.72 9.16
N ALA A 2 -5.27 3.27 9.71
CA ALA A 2 -6.37 4.17 10.09
C ALA A 2 -5.98 5.24 11.13
N ALA A 3 -5.21 4.86 12.15
CA ALA A 3 -4.70 5.82 13.14
C ALA A 3 -3.76 6.87 12.53
N GLY A 4 -2.89 6.46 11.60
CA GLY A 4 -1.99 7.39 10.89
C GLY A 4 -2.71 8.28 9.86
N LYS A 5 -3.82 7.82 9.29
CA LYS A 5 -4.67 8.59 8.36
C LYS A 5 -5.70 9.47 9.08
N GLY A 6 -5.79 9.40 10.41
CA GLY A 6 -6.76 10.15 11.20
C GLY A 6 -8.19 9.59 11.18
N THR A 7 -8.45 8.49 10.46
CA THR A 7 -9.78 7.84 10.43
C THR A 7 -10.04 6.97 11.65
N PHE A 8 -9.00 6.63 12.42
CA PHE A 8 -9.13 6.06 13.76
C PHE A 8 -8.51 7.03 14.76
N GLY A 9 -9.31 7.95 15.28
CA GLY A 9 -8.87 9.01 16.17
C GLY A 9 -9.69 9.12 17.45
N THR A 10 -9.28 10.01 18.36
CA THR A 10 -9.98 10.27 19.63
C THR A 10 -11.47 10.57 19.41
N GLN A 11 -11.81 11.48 18.49
CA GLN A 11 -13.20 11.88 18.27
C GLN A 11 -14.05 10.73 17.73
N GLU A 12 -13.53 10.00 16.74
CA GLU A 12 -14.23 8.82 16.18
C GLU A 12 -14.47 7.78 17.28
N LEU A 13 -13.47 7.49 18.10
CA LEU A 13 -13.62 6.53 19.20
C LEU A 13 -14.69 6.96 20.21
N VAL A 14 -14.66 8.23 20.65
CA VAL A 14 -15.66 8.78 21.58
C VAL A 14 -17.07 8.73 20.98
N ALA A 15 -17.22 9.09 19.71
CA ALA A 15 -18.49 9.02 19.01
C ALA A 15 -19.02 7.57 18.95
N ARG A 16 -18.17 6.59 18.65
CA ARG A 16 -18.55 5.17 18.62
C ARG A 16 -18.92 4.61 19.98
N ILE A 17 -18.22 5.01 21.05
CA ILE A 17 -18.58 4.66 22.44
C ILE A 17 -19.98 5.19 22.79
N GLY A 18 -20.28 6.45 22.44
CA GLY A 18 -21.59 7.05 22.69
C GLY A 18 -22.71 6.38 21.88
N LEU A 19 -22.51 6.20 20.57
CA LEU A 19 -23.50 5.61 19.67
C LEU A 19 -23.78 4.13 19.97
N SER A 20 -22.78 3.39 20.45
CA SER A 20 -22.98 1.98 20.86
C SER A 20 -23.72 1.84 22.18
N GLY A 21 -23.93 2.93 22.94
CA GLY A 21 -24.54 2.87 24.26
C GLY A 21 -23.74 2.01 25.25
N LEU A 22 -22.42 1.90 25.06
CA LEU A 22 -21.56 0.98 25.81
C LEU A 22 -21.67 1.15 27.33
N GLU A 23 -21.90 2.39 27.76
CA GLU A 23 -22.12 2.75 29.18
C GLU A 23 -23.36 2.11 29.82
N ARG A 24 -24.30 1.59 29.02
CA ARG A 24 -25.50 0.90 29.48
C ARG A 24 -25.31 -0.62 29.56
N VAL A 25 -24.25 -1.14 28.95
CA VAL A 25 -24.01 -2.58 28.78
C VAL A 25 -22.99 -3.10 29.79
N VAL A 26 -21.98 -2.29 30.12
CA VAL A 26 -20.89 -2.68 31.00
C VAL A 26 -20.80 -1.78 32.23
N SER A 27 -20.53 -2.38 33.40
CA SER A 27 -20.40 -1.67 34.67
C SER A 27 -19.03 -0.98 34.83
N HIS A 28 -18.00 -1.49 34.15
CA HIS A 28 -16.68 -0.86 34.10
C HIS A 28 -16.64 0.25 33.03
N ARG A 29 -15.76 1.23 33.20
CA ARG A 29 -15.53 2.32 32.23
C ARG A 29 -14.16 2.19 31.58
N GLU A 30 -13.88 1.03 31.01
CA GLU A 30 -12.60 0.73 30.35
C GLU A 30 -12.84 0.19 28.93
N VAL A 31 -12.00 0.62 27.99
CA VAL A 31 -12.00 0.17 26.59
C VAL A 31 -10.59 -0.23 26.20
N ILE A 32 -10.44 -1.45 25.66
CA ILE A 32 -9.17 -1.95 25.16
C ILE A 32 -9.04 -1.57 23.69
N LEU A 33 -7.94 -0.92 23.35
CA LEU A 33 -7.60 -0.49 22.00
C LEU A 33 -6.39 -1.27 21.47
N PRO A 34 -6.30 -1.54 20.16
CA PRO A 34 -5.08 -2.11 19.58
C PRO A 34 -3.87 -1.19 19.84
N GLN A 35 -2.71 -1.76 20.14
CA GLN A 35 -1.48 -0.98 20.42
C GLN A 35 -1.17 0.05 19.31
N LEU A 36 -1.36 -0.34 18.05
CA LEU A 36 -1.05 0.47 16.87
C LEU A 36 -2.03 1.64 16.64
N SER A 37 -3.06 1.78 17.48
CA SER A 37 -3.95 2.94 17.48
C SER A 37 -3.40 4.14 18.26
N ALA A 38 -2.38 3.92 19.10
CA ALA A 38 -1.82 4.94 19.98
C ALA A 38 -1.40 6.26 19.27
N PRO A 39 -0.84 6.25 18.05
CA PRO A 39 -0.50 7.50 17.36
C PRO A 39 -1.71 8.39 17.01
N GLY A 40 -2.92 7.81 16.89
CA GLY A 40 -4.14 8.53 16.52
C GLY A 40 -5.07 8.84 17.69
N VAL A 41 -4.88 8.20 18.84
CA VAL A 41 -5.81 8.27 19.98
C VAL A 41 -5.14 8.85 21.22
N ALA A 42 -5.65 9.99 21.67
CA ALA A 42 -5.24 10.62 22.92
C ALA A 42 -6.07 10.06 24.10
N ALA A 43 -5.54 9.05 24.80
CA ALA A 43 -6.25 8.36 25.89
C ALA A 43 -6.80 9.30 26.98
N HIS A 44 -6.08 10.37 27.32
CA HIS A 44 -6.53 11.37 28.28
C HIS A 44 -7.78 12.14 27.80
N GLN A 45 -7.88 12.42 26.50
CA GLN A 45 -9.06 13.06 25.91
C GLN A 45 -10.23 12.09 25.83
N VAL A 46 -9.99 10.81 25.50
CA VAL A 46 -11.04 9.78 25.53
C VAL A 46 -11.69 9.73 26.92
N ARG A 47 -10.88 9.70 27.98
CA ARG A 47 -11.38 9.73 29.36
C ARG A 47 -12.15 11.00 29.67
N LYS A 48 -11.64 12.17 29.27
CA LYS A 48 -12.31 13.46 29.51
C LYS A 48 -13.67 13.55 28.82
N LEU A 49 -13.79 13.04 27.60
CA LEU A 49 -14.98 13.23 26.76
C LEU A 49 -16.03 12.11 26.90
N SER A 50 -15.60 10.87 27.16
CA SER A 50 -16.51 9.71 27.24
C SER A 50 -16.64 9.12 28.65
N GLY A 51 -15.75 9.50 29.58
CA GLY A 51 -15.61 8.84 30.88
C GLY A 51 -14.92 7.47 30.82
N PHE A 52 -14.68 6.91 29.63
CA PHE A 52 -13.98 5.62 29.47
C PHE A 52 -12.46 5.80 29.48
N LYS A 53 -11.79 4.96 30.24
CA LYS A 53 -10.33 4.83 30.21
C LYS A 53 -9.94 3.94 29.02
N ALA A 54 -9.19 4.52 28.09
CA ALA A 54 -8.58 3.78 27.00
C ALA A 54 -7.31 3.06 27.49
N VAL A 55 -7.26 1.74 27.31
CA VAL A 55 -6.11 0.89 27.62
C VAL A 55 -5.57 0.33 26.31
N PHE A 56 -4.28 0.51 26.03
CA PHE A 56 -3.66 -0.07 24.83
C PHE A 56 -3.28 -1.52 25.11
N GLY A 57 -3.97 -2.43 24.42
CA GLY A 57 -3.77 -3.87 24.43
C GLY A 57 -2.69 -4.31 23.44
N PRO A 58 -2.61 -5.62 23.14
CA PRO A 58 -1.59 -6.17 22.25
C PRO A 58 -1.75 -5.71 20.79
N ILE A 59 -0.72 -5.94 19.98
CA ILE A 59 -0.80 -5.75 18.52
C ILE A 59 -1.71 -6.81 17.88
N ARG A 60 -1.63 -8.06 18.31
CA ARG A 60 -2.39 -9.17 17.76
C ARG A 60 -3.59 -9.46 18.65
N ALA A 61 -4.75 -9.71 18.04
CA ALA A 61 -5.97 -10.03 18.78
C ALA A 61 -5.89 -11.37 19.53
N GLU A 62 -5.10 -12.32 19.02
CA GLU A 62 -4.88 -13.63 19.67
C GLU A 62 -4.18 -13.54 21.03
N ASP A 63 -3.44 -12.46 21.28
CA ASP A 63 -2.75 -12.21 22.54
C ASP A 63 -3.68 -11.63 23.63
N LEU A 64 -4.93 -11.32 23.27
CA LEU A 64 -5.88 -10.65 24.16
C LEU A 64 -6.21 -11.45 25.43
N PRO A 65 -6.44 -12.79 25.39
CA PRO A 65 -6.68 -13.58 26.61
C PRO A 65 -5.51 -13.48 27.59
N THR A 66 -4.29 -13.77 27.12
CA THR A 66 -3.07 -13.68 27.94
C THR A 66 -2.83 -12.27 28.47
N PHE A 67 -3.15 -11.23 27.70
CA PHE A 67 -3.09 -9.84 28.14
C PHE A 67 -4.05 -9.55 29.30
N MET A 68 -5.28 -10.08 29.23
CA MET A 68 -6.29 -9.93 30.29
C MET A 68 -5.89 -10.70 31.55
N ASP A 69 -5.41 -11.94 31.41
CA ASP A 69 -4.94 -12.77 32.52
C ASP A 69 -3.77 -12.13 33.28
N LYS A 70 -2.92 -11.38 32.57
CA LYS A 70 -1.80 -10.61 33.15
C LYS A 70 -2.21 -9.24 33.70
N GLY A 71 -3.51 -9.01 33.92
CA GLY A 71 -4.04 -7.77 34.48
C GLY A 71 -3.93 -6.57 33.54
N MET A 72 -4.17 -6.80 32.24
CA MET A 72 -4.13 -5.78 31.19
C MET A 72 -2.75 -5.10 31.02
N LYS A 73 -1.68 -5.89 31.17
CA LYS A 73 -0.29 -5.45 30.97
C LYS A 73 0.31 -6.15 29.76
N ALA A 74 0.49 -5.41 28.67
CA ALA A 74 1.12 -5.92 27.45
C ALA A 74 2.61 -6.19 27.69
N THR A 75 3.05 -7.42 27.44
CA THR A 75 4.47 -7.83 27.47
C THR A 75 5.26 -7.16 26.35
N ALA A 76 6.59 -7.28 26.37
CA ALA A 76 7.43 -6.74 25.29
C ALA A 76 7.08 -7.38 23.93
N GLU A 77 6.90 -8.69 23.88
CA GLU A 77 6.57 -9.44 22.65
C GLU A 77 5.25 -8.97 22.02
N MET A 78 4.23 -8.72 22.83
CA MET A 78 2.92 -8.21 22.39
C MET A 78 2.98 -6.81 21.75
N ARG A 79 4.10 -6.08 21.91
CA ARG A 79 4.32 -4.73 21.39
C ARG A 79 5.18 -4.71 20.12
N PHE A 80 5.68 -5.86 19.66
CA PHE A 80 6.50 -5.94 18.46
C PHE A 80 5.77 -6.67 17.32
N LYS A 81 5.93 -6.15 16.11
CA LYS A 81 5.51 -6.81 14.86
C LYS A 81 6.76 -7.20 14.09
N THR A 82 6.92 -8.49 13.81
CA THR A 82 8.10 -9.07 13.16
C THR A 82 8.22 -8.69 11.68
N PHE A 83 7.10 -8.38 11.03
CA PHE A 83 7.00 -8.04 9.62
C PHE A 83 7.75 -9.03 8.70
N THR A 84 7.52 -10.33 8.91
CA THR A 84 8.13 -11.42 8.12
C THR A 84 7.62 -11.43 6.68
N THR A 85 8.24 -12.21 5.80
CA THR A 85 7.82 -12.35 4.39
C THR A 85 6.35 -12.79 4.28
N TRP A 86 5.90 -13.69 5.15
CA TRP A 86 4.51 -14.13 5.18
C TRP A 86 3.56 -13.00 5.58
N GLU A 87 3.92 -12.22 6.60
CA GLU A 87 3.10 -11.08 7.04
C GLU A 87 3.00 -9.99 5.96
N ARG A 88 4.03 -9.83 5.12
CA ARG A 88 3.99 -8.95 3.94
C ARG A 88 3.10 -9.51 2.84
N PHE A 89 3.20 -10.81 2.58
CA PHE A 89 2.38 -11.47 1.56
C PHE A 89 0.89 -11.30 1.83
N VAL A 90 0.46 -11.41 3.08
CA VAL A 90 -0.95 -11.19 3.48
C VAL A 90 -1.45 -9.75 3.20
N LEU A 91 -0.54 -8.77 3.11
CA LEU A 91 -0.89 -7.38 2.80
C LEU A 91 -1.00 -7.10 1.30
N ILE A 92 -0.37 -7.92 0.45
CA ILE A 92 -0.37 -7.74 -1.02
C ILE A 92 -1.79 -7.71 -1.61
N PRO A 93 -2.73 -8.62 -1.25
CA PRO A 93 -4.07 -8.62 -1.84
C PRO A 93 -4.82 -7.29 -1.68
N VAL A 94 -4.66 -6.61 -0.55
CA VAL A 94 -5.34 -5.33 -0.28
C VAL A 94 -4.88 -4.25 -1.25
N GLU A 95 -3.57 -4.14 -1.45
CA GLU A 95 -2.97 -3.17 -2.39
C GLU A 95 -3.23 -3.57 -3.85
N LEU A 96 -3.18 -4.87 -4.15
CA LEU A 96 -3.43 -5.41 -5.48
C LEU A 96 -4.87 -5.14 -5.95
N VAL A 97 -5.87 -5.33 -5.07
CA VAL A 97 -7.26 -5.02 -5.40
C VAL A 97 -7.44 -3.53 -5.69
N GLY A 98 -6.77 -2.64 -4.94
CA GLY A 98 -6.77 -1.20 -5.22
C GLY A 98 -6.17 -0.89 -6.59
N ALA A 99 -5.00 -1.46 -6.89
CA ALA A 99 -4.29 -1.27 -8.15
C ALA A 99 -5.08 -1.81 -9.35
N LEU A 100 -5.68 -3.00 -9.24
CA LEU A 100 -6.46 -3.61 -10.31
C LEU A 100 -7.75 -2.85 -10.61
N LYS A 101 -8.40 -2.25 -9.60
CA LYS A 101 -9.56 -1.37 -9.84
C LYS A 101 -9.16 -0.14 -10.66
N ALA A 102 -8.03 0.49 -10.33
CA ALA A 102 -7.50 1.59 -11.12
C ALA A 102 -7.15 1.13 -12.54
N ALA A 103 -6.52 -0.05 -12.68
CA ALA A 103 -6.17 -0.61 -13.97
C ALA A 103 -7.39 -0.89 -14.84
N LEU A 104 -8.48 -1.40 -14.26
CA LEU A 104 -9.73 -1.67 -14.96
C LEU A 104 -10.35 -0.38 -15.52
N MET A 105 -10.17 0.75 -14.85
CA MET A 105 -10.62 2.07 -15.32
C MET A 105 -9.70 2.65 -16.41
N ILE A 106 -8.38 2.46 -16.27
CA ILE A 106 -7.37 3.00 -17.19
C ILE A 106 -7.29 2.20 -18.49
N ALA A 107 -7.40 0.87 -18.43
CA ALA A 107 -7.27 -0.02 -19.57
C ALA A 107 -8.17 0.35 -20.77
N PRO A 108 -9.49 0.55 -20.63
CA PRO A 108 -10.34 0.90 -21.77
C PRO A 108 -9.95 2.26 -22.38
N VAL A 109 -9.53 3.23 -21.56
CA VAL A 109 -9.07 4.54 -22.04
C VAL A 109 -7.83 4.37 -22.91
N VAL A 110 -6.84 3.63 -22.43
CA VAL A 110 -5.59 3.38 -23.16
C VAL A 110 -5.83 2.56 -24.43
N LEU A 111 -6.73 1.57 -24.39
CA LEU A 111 -7.13 0.80 -25.57
C LEU A 111 -7.77 1.71 -26.64
N ILE A 112 -8.75 2.54 -26.27
CA ILE A 112 -9.40 3.46 -27.21
C ILE A 112 -8.38 4.45 -27.78
N LEU A 113 -7.53 5.04 -26.93
CA LEU A 113 -6.49 5.97 -27.37
C LEU A 113 -5.52 5.30 -28.35
N SER A 114 -5.10 4.06 -28.08
CA SER A 114 -4.23 3.32 -29.00
C SER A 114 -4.89 3.12 -30.37
N GLY A 115 -6.19 2.83 -30.41
CA GLY A 115 -6.96 2.69 -31.63
C GLY A 115 -7.02 3.98 -32.46
N LEU A 116 -7.18 5.13 -31.80
CA LEU A 116 -7.35 6.44 -32.45
C LEU A 116 -6.04 7.09 -32.89
N LEU A 117 -4.97 6.94 -32.08
CA LEU A 117 -3.69 7.63 -32.28
C LEU A 117 -2.64 6.76 -33.01
N GLY A 118 -2.90 5.47 -33.17
CA GLY A 118 -1.94 4.57 -33.79
C GLY A 118 -1.81 4.77 -35.31
N PRO A 119 -0.70 4.30 -35.89
CA PRO A 119 -0.34 4.54 -37.30
C PRO A 119 -1.14 3.69 -38.28
N SER A 120 -1.87 2.67 -37.81
CA SER A 120 -2.64 1.73 -38.64
C SER A 120 -4.14 1.82 -38.36
N GLY A 121 -4.93 0.85 -38.82
CA GLY A 121 -6.38 0.81 -38.55
C GLY A 121 -6.70 0.61 -37.06
N PHE A 122 -7.87 1.10 -36.63
CA PHE A 122 -8.28 1.10 -35.22
C PHE A 122 -8.06 -0.26 -34.52
N TRP A 123 -8.64 -1.34 -35.07
CA TRP A 123 -8.54 -2.67 -34.48
C TRP A 123 -7.11 -3.24 -34.46
N ALA A 124 -6.31 -2.95 -35.49
CA ALA A 124 -4.92 -3.39 -35.55
C ALA A 124 -4.06 -2.69 -34.48
N ASN A 125 -4.27 -1.39 -34.25
CA ASN A 125 -3.57 -0.65 -33.20
C ASN A 125 -4.01 -1.10 -31.79
N VAL A 126 -5.30 -1.36 -31.59
CA VAL A 126 -5.82 -1.87 -30.30
C VAL A 126 -5.18 -3.20 -29.93
N ILE A 127 -5.07 -4.13 -30.90
CA ILE A 127 -4.49 -5.45 -30.67
C ILE A 127 -2.97 -5.36 -30.43
N THR A 128 -2.27 -4.51 -31.16
CA THR A 128 -0.80 -4.43 -31.07
C THR A 128 -0.33 -3.50 -29.95
N GLN A 129 -0.67 -2.22 -30.02
CA GLN A 129 -0.22 -1.19 -29.09
C GLN A 129 -1.08 -1.15 -27.83
N GLY A 130 -2.40 -1.27 -27.97
CA GLY A 130 -3.32 -1.21 -26.85
C GLY A 130 -3.12 -2.36 -25.88
N PHE A 131 -3.08 -3.60 -26.39
CA PHE A 131 -2.84 -4.78 -25.56
C PHE A 131 -1.48 -4.71 -24.85
N PHE A 132 -0.43 -4.27 -25.55
CA PHE A 132 0.87 -4.06 -24.93
C PHE A 132 0.83 -3.03 -23.81
N ALA A 133 0.12 -1.91 -24.01
CA ALA A 133 0.00 -0.88 -22.98
C ALA A 133 -0.71 -1.41 -21.72
N VAL A 134 -1.72 -2.28 -21.90
CA VAL A 134 -2.37 -2.99 -20.78
C VAL A 134 -1.39 -3.96 -20.11
N GLN A 135 -0.59 -4.71 -20.88
CA GLN A 135 0.45 -5.57 -20.32
C GLN A 135 1.47 -4.76 -19.52
N ALA A 136 1.96 -3.63 -20.03
CA ALA A 136 2.89 -2.74 -19.33
C ALA A 136 2.30 -2.22 -18.01
N LEU A 137 1.02 -1.87 -17.99
CA LEU A 137 0.31 -1.48 -16.77
C LEU A 137 0.26 -2.62 -15.76
N LEU A 138 -0.07 -3.84 -16.19
CA LEU A 138 -0.07 -5.03 -15.33
C LEU A 138 1.34 -5.37 -14.82
N THR A 139 2.37 -5.17 -15.65
CA THR A 139 3.78 -5.34 -15.27
C THR A 139 4.18 -4.34 -14.18
N ALA A 140 3.76 -3.08 -14.29
CA ALA A 140 4.00 -2.08 -13.25
C ALA A 140 3.31 -2.46 -11.93
N ILE A 141 2.09 -3.01 -11.99
CA ILE A 141 1.36 -3.50 -10.82
C ILE A 141 2.09 -4.69 -10.18
N LEU A 142 2.51 -5.66 -10.98
CA LEU A 142 3.29 -6.80 -10.51
C LEU A 142 4.59 -6.35 -9.82
N ALA A 143 5.34 -5.43 -10.45
CA ALA A 143 6.58 -4.93 -9.89
C ALA A 143 6.37 -4.13 -8.59
N GLY A 144 5.43 -3.19 -8.58
CA GLY A 144 5.23 -2.25 -7.47
C GLY A 144 4.43 -2.82 -6.32
N ALA A 145 3.30 -3.47 -6.58
CA ALA A 145 2.39 -3.96 -5.54
C ALA A 145 2.69 -5.40 -5.08
N VAL A 146 3.39 -6.22 -5.87
CA VAL A 146 3.66 -7.63 -5.51
C VAL A 146 5.15 -7.87 -5.24
N LEU A 147 6.02 -7.63 -6.22
CA LEU A 147 7.44 -7.96 -6.09
C LEU A 147 8.16 -7.05 -5.11
N THR A 148 7.87 -5.76 -5.09
CA THR A 148 8.53 -4.81 -4.18
C THR A 148 8.30 -5.20 -2.71
N PRO A 149 7.07 -5.46 -2.23
CA PRO A 149 6.84 -5.93 -0.86
C PRO A 149 7.53 -7.25 -0.50
N LEU A 150 7.58 -8.20 -1.44
CA LEU A 150 8.22 -9.50 -1.24
C LEU A 150 9.74 -9.35 -1.11
N LEU A 151 10.34 -8.50 -1.93
CA LEU A 151 11.79 -8.31 -2.00
C LEU A 151 12.31 -7.22 -1.05
N LEU A 152 11.43 -6.54 -0.31
CA LEU A 152 11.74 -5.41 0.58
C LEU A 152 13.02 -5.54 1.46
N PRO A 153 13.35 -6.69 2.07
CA PRO A 153 14.56 -6.81 2.89
C PRO A 153 15.86 -6.71 2.07
N TRP A 154 15.80 -7.14 0.80
CA TRP A 154 16.96 -7.25 -0.09
C TRP A 154 17.11 -6.03 -1.00
N LEU A 155 16.05 -5.23 -1.14
CA LEU A 155 16.06 -4.05 -1.99
C LEU A 155 16.84 -2.88 -1.36
N PRO A 156 17.82 -2.30 -2.09
CA PRO A 156 18.65 -1.22 -1.58
C PRO A 156 17.86 0.10 -1.50
N GLY A 157 18.34 1.01 -0.65
CA GLY A 157 17.76 2.35 -0.47
C GLY A 157 16.79 2.46 0.71
N ARG A 158 16.45 3.71 1.06
CA ARG A 158 15.57 4.02 2.20
C ARG A 158 14.12 4.30 1.79
N ALA A 159 13.93 4.94 0.62
CA ALA A 159 12.61 5.28 0.09
C ALA A 159 11.97 4.08 -0.60
N PHE A 160 10.67 3.88 -0.41
CA PHE A 160 9.91 2.81 -1.08
C PHE A 160 9.80 3.05 -2.58
N SER A 161 9.70 4.32 -3.01
CA SER A 161 9.73 4.70 -4.42
C SER A 161 11.00 4.18 -5.12
N LEU A 162 12.16 4.37 -4.49
CA LEU A 162 13.47 3.92 -5.00
C LEU A 162 13.64 2.40 -4.96
N LYS A 163 13.10 1.73 -3.93
CA LYS A 163 13.20 0.26 -3.81
C LYS A 163 12.52 -0.45 -4.97
N SER A 164 11.43 0.12 -5.49
CA SER A 164 10.69 -0.46 -6.61
C SER A 164 11.45 -0.44 -7.93
N LEU A 165 12.49 0.40 -8.07
CA LEU A 165 13.21 0.60 -9.33
C LEU A 165 13.87 -0.70 -9.81
N GLY A 166 14.44 -1.49 -8.90
CA GLY A 166 15.08 -2.77 -9.23
C GLY A 166 14.08 -3.78 -9.83
N PRO A 167 13.01 -4.16 -9.11
CA PRO A 167 11.97 -5.04 -9.64
C PRO A 167 11.31 -4.48 -10.90
N ALA A 168 11.02 -3.18 -10.94
CA ALA A 168 10.39 -2.54 -12.09
C ALA A 168 11.27 -2.58 -13.34
N LEU A 169 12.56 -2.29 -13.21
CA LEU A 169 13.50 -2.35 -14.33
C LEU A 169 13.65 -3.78 -14.84
N CYS A 170 13.78 -4.75 -13.94
CA CYS A 170 13.84 -6.16 -14.31
C CYS A 170 12.59 -6.59 -15.09
N CYS A 171 11.40 -6.30 -14.57
CA CYS A 171 10.15 -6.64 -15.23
C CYS A 171 9.93 -5.89 -16.55
N ALA A 172 10.31 -4.62 -16.64
CA ALA A 172 10.22 -3.84 -17.87
C ALA A 172 11.15 -4.40 -18.95
N LEU A 173 12.39 -4.75 -18.61
CA LEU A 173 13.32 -5.37 -19.55
C LEU A 173 12.82 -6.73 -20.03
N LEU A 174 12.29 -7.57 -19.15
CA LEU A 174 11.70 -8.87 -19.54
C LEU A 174 10.52 -8.69 -20.49
N LEU A 175 9.63 -7.73 -20.22
CA LEU A 175 8.50 -7.43 -21.11
C LEU A 175 8.97 -6.95 -22.49
N LEU A 176 9.99 -6.10 -22.54
CA LEU A 176 10.53 -5.58 -23.79
C LEU A 176 11.27 -6.65 -24.59
N LEU A 177 12.05 -7.51 -23.94
CA LEU A 177 12.72 -8.64 -24.58
C LEU A 177 11.73 -9.61 -25.20
N TRP A 178 10.59 -9.83 -24.54
CA TRP A 178 9.53 -10.68 -25.09
C TRP A 178 8.81 -10.05 -26.28
N ARG A 179 8.81 -8.72 -26.38
CA ARG A 179 8.24 -7.99 -27.52
C ARG A 179 9.22 -7.85 -28.69
N SER A 180 10.52 -7.84 -28.44
CA SER A 180 11.54 -7.58 -29.45
C SER A 180 11.87 -8.82 -30.29
N GLU A 181 10.92 -9.29 -31.11
CA GLU A 181 11.19 -10.29 -32.14
C GLU A 181 11.73 -9.65 -33.44
N ASP A 182 11.41 -8.37 -33.71
CA ASP A 182 11.67 -7.70 -35.01
C ASP A 182 12.90 -6.76 -35.08
N GLY A 183 13.79 -6.80 -34.08
CA GLY A 183 15.02 -6.00 -34.05
C GLY A 183 14.83 -4.52 -33.67
N VAL A 184 15.87 -3.93 -33.10
CA VAL A 184 15.82 -2.60 -32.48
C VAL A 184 16.13 -1.50 -33.50
N ARG A 185 15.10 -0.77 -33.97
CA ARG A 185 15.25 0.48 -34.72
C ARG A 185 15.38 1.68 -33.77
N LEU A 186 16.02 2.78 -34.20
CA LEU A 186 16.24 3.98 -33.37
C LEU A 186 14.93 4.59 -32.82
N GLY A 187 13.86 4.60 -33.63
CA GLY A 187 12.52 4.99 -33.17
C GLY A 187 11.93 4.04 -32.13
N GLY A 188 12.24 2.75 -32.23
CA GLY A 188 11.90 1.74 -31.23
C GLY A 188 12.66 1.93 -29.92
N MET A 189 13.89 2.45 -29.95
CA MET A 189 14.66 2.73 -28.72
C MET A 189 14.00 3.81 -27.86
N LEU A 190 13.51 4.88 -28.48
CA LEU A 190 12.79 5.94 -27.77
C LEU A 190 11.46 5.43 -27.19
N GLU A 191 10.71 4.64 -27.97
CA GLU A 191 9.47 4.01 -27.48
C GLU A 191 9.75 3.07 -26.29
N MET A 192 10.77 2.22 -26.38
CA MET A 192 11.18 1.32 -25.31
C MET A 192 11.56 2.09 -24.04
N LEU A 193 12.36 3.15 -24.18
CA LEU A 193 12.75 3.98 -23.03
C LEU A 193 11.53 4.65 -22.38
N ALA A 194 10.59 5.14 -23.19
CA ALA A 194 9.34 5.72 -22.70
C ALA A 194 8.53 4.69 -21.88
N TRP A 195 8.40 3.45 -22.38
CA TRP A 195 7.70 2.40 -21.64
C TRP A 195 8.42 2.00 -20.35
N VAL A 196 9.75 1.90 -20.35
CA VAL A 196 10.52 1.65 -19.12
C VAL A 196 10.24 2.73 -18.08
N MET A 197 10.26 4.01 -18.49
CA MET A 197 9.98 5.14 -17.60
C MET A 197 8.55 5.11 -17.06
N ILE A 198 7.56 4.77 -17.89
CA ILE A 198 6.17 4.62 -17.45
C ILE A 198 6.05 3.50 -16.42
N ILE A 199 6.64 2.33 -16.68
CA ILE A 199 6.60 1.18 -15.76
C ILE A 199 7.30 1.52 -14.44
N LEU A 200 8.48 2.15 -14.49
CA LEU A 200 9.20 2.59 -13.30
C LEU A 200 8.38 3.58 -12.47
N SER A 201 7.80 4.58 -13.11
CA SER A 201 7.00 5.62 -12.44
C SER A 201 5.76 5.02 -11.78
N ALA A 202 4.98 4.22 -12.51
CA ALA A 202 3.79 3.57 -11.99
C ALA A 202 4.13 2.57 -10.85
N SER A 203 5.20 1.80 -11.01
CA SER A 203 5.67 0.87 -9.96
C SER A 203 6.14 1.62 -8.71
N ALA A 204 6.85 2.75 -8.86
CA ALA A 204 7.29 3.58 -7.74
C ALA A 204 6.11 4.18 -6.97
N TYR A 205 5.08 4.65 -7.69
CA TYR A 205 3.84 5.10 -7.07
C TYR A 205 3.16 3.98 -6.26
N LEU A 206 3.02 2.78 -6.84
CA LEU A 206 2.38 1.65 -6.18
C LEU A 206 3.17 1.16 -4.96
N ALA A 207 4.51 1.13 -5.04
CA ALA A 207 5.35 0.77 -3.92
C ALA A 207 5.22 1.74 -2.74
N MET A 208 5.02 3.04 -3.00
CA MET A 208 4.81 4.03 -1.94
C MET A 208 3.56 3.77 -1.11
N ASN A 209 2.52 3.12 -1.67
CA ASN A 209 1.32 2.77 -0.89
C ASN A 209 1.65 1.84 0.28
N PHE A 210 2.70 1.03 0.15
CA PHE A 210 3.15 0.10 1.19
C PHE A 210 3.85 0.79 2.38
N THR A 211 4.23 2.07 2.25
CA THR A 211 4.80 2.84 3.36
C THR A 211 3.87 2.89 4.57
N GLY A 212 2.55 2.94 4.34
CA GLY A 212 1.54 2.96 5.41
C GLY A 212 1.30 1.62 6.12
N ALA A 213 1.78 0.52 5.52
CA ALA A 213 1.59 -0.85 5.98
C ALA A 213 2.88 -1.50 6.53
N SER A 214 4.02 -0.81 6.43
CA SER A 214 5.32 -1.32 6.82
C SER A 214 5.77 -0.85 8.21
N THR A 215 6.68 -1.61 8.84
CA THR A 215 7.36 -1.23 10.08
C THR A 215 8.64 -0.42 9.85
N TYR A 216 9.04 -0.19 8.58
CA TYR A 216 10.31 0.44 8.22
C TYR A 216 10.27 1.97 8.25
N THR A 217 9.08 2.56 8.16
CA THR A 217 8.92 3.99 7.89
C THR A 217 8.33 4.74 9.08
N SER A 218 8.82 5.95 9.31
CA SER A 218 8.21 6.91 10.23
C SER A 218 7.30 7.89 9.46
N LEU A 219 6.29 8.44 10.12
CA LEU A 219 5.37 9.41 9.50
C LEU A 219 6.10 10.61 8.88
N SER A 220 7.12 11.13 9.56
CA SER A 220 7.95 12.24 9.04
C SER A 220 8.77 11.82 7.82
N GLY A 221 9.30 10.59 7.82
CA GLY A 221 10.00 10.00 6.69
C GLY A 221 9.10 9.85 5.46
N VAL A 222 7.89 9.31 5.64
CA VAL A 222 6.91 9.16 4.55
C VAL A 222 6.49 10.53 4.00
N LYS A 223 6.21 11.52 4.86
CA LYS A 223 5.89 12.88 4.40
C LYS A 223 7.03 13.51 3.61
N LYS A 224 8.28 13.26 4.01
CA LYS A 224 9.45 13.71 3.25
C LYS A 224 9.48 13.02 1.89
N GLU A 225 9.33 11.69 1.85
CA GLU A 225 9.30 10.91 0.61
C GLU A 225 8.26 11.40 -0.38
N MET A 226 7.01 11.52 0.07
CA MET A 226 5.88 11.97 -0.74
C MET A 226 6.13 13.35 -1.37
N ARG A 227 6.80 14.27 -0.66
CA ARG A 227 7.03 15.64 -1.15
C ARG A 227 7.90 15.71 -2.40
N TRP A 228 8.83 14.77 -2.61
CA TRP A 228 9.71 14.77 -3.79
C TRP A 228 9.39 13.64 -4.77
N SER A 229 8.65 12.60 -4.36
CA SER A 229 8.32 11.45 -5.21
C SER A 229 6.95 11.55 -5.89
N LEU A 230 6.02 12.34 -5.35
CA LEU A 230 4.72 12.58 -5.99
C LEU A 230 4.78 13.84 -6.86
N PRO A 231 4.15 13.83 -8.05
CA PRO A 231 3.98 15.02 -8.87
C PRO A 231 3.04 16.05 -8.23
#